data_AF-A0A5C3N8A2-F1
#
_entry.id   AF-A0A5C3N8A2-F1
#
_cell.length_a   1.000
_cell.length_b   1.000
_cell.length_c   1.000
_cell.angle_alpha   90.00
_cell.angle_beta   90.00
_cell.angle_gamma   90.00
#
_symmetry.space_group_name_H-M   'P 1'
#
loop_
_entity.id
_entity.type
_entity.pdbx_description
1 polymer ?
#
loop_
_entity_poly.entity_id
_entity_poly.type
_entity_poly.pdbx_seq_one_letter_code
_entity_poly.pdbx_strand_id
1 'polypeptide(L)'
;PRADRSSKPKRLKAHTVASKVYNIPTIPRDKKGKPILPLNVGIMTVYNLGEVCMREHFHTERYIFPVGYEVQSMLTAGDRRYLSMKKPDAEVCYKCVILDGGDGPKFQIVPADDPQNAIIAGTATGAWAAVVKQANQIRNRQHSNSVSGPDFFGLGQNTIKHLIQELPGADMLRDYVWQHFVEGGPLGGRHAAVIPALPDD
;
A
#
# COMPACT_ATOMS: atom_id res chain seq x y z
N PRO A 1 -16.96 26.74 44.80
CA PRO A 1 -17.41 25.47 44.18
C PRO A 1 -16.92 25.37 42.72
N ARG A 2 -15.81 24.67 42.49
CA ARG A 2 -15.30 24.37 41.13
C ARG A 2 -15.98 23.08 40.64
N ALA A 3 -16.71 23.17 39.54
CA ALA A 3 -17.35 22.02 38.90
C ALA A 3 -16.29 21.15 38.22
N ASP A 4 -16.26 19.88 38.62
CA ASP A 4 -15.39 18.84 38.10
C ASP A 4 -15.81 18.45 36.66
N ARG A 5 -14.88 18.51 35.71
CA ARG A 5 -15.13 18.12 34.32
C ARG A 5 -14.85 16.63 34.17
N SER A 6 -15.89 15.80 34.25
CA SER A 6 -15.76 14.38 33.93
C SER A 6 -15.31 14.19 32.47
N SER A 7 -14.16 13.54 32.30
CA SER A 7 -13.66 13.10 31.00
C SER A 7 -14.53 11.95 30.50
N LYS A 8 -15.28 12.16 29.41
CA LYS A 8 -16.02 11.09 28.74
C LYS A 8 -15.07 9.95 28.35
N PRO A 9 -15.42 8.68 28.60
CA PRO A 9 -14.58 7.56 28.20
C PRO A 9 -14.42 7.52 26.68
N LYS A 10 -13.17 7.34 26.21
CA LYS A 10 -12.88 7.09 24.80
C LYS A 10 -13.61 5.81 24.38
N ARG A 11 -14.55 5.94 23.45
CA ARG A 11 -15.28 4.81 22.85
C ARG A 11 -14.26 3.82 22.28
N LEU A 12 -14.16 2.64 22.87
CA LEU A 12 -13.39 1.52 22.32
C LEU A 12 -13.89 1.29 20.89
N LYS A 13 -13.01 1.42 19.89
CA LYS A 13 -13.36 1.15 18.50
C LYS A 13 -13.68 -0.34 18.42
N ALA A 14 -14.91 -0.68 18.05
CA ALA A 14 -15.24 -2.05 17.68
C ALA A 14 -14.28 -2.51 16.57
N HIS A 15 -13.66 -3.68 16.74
CA HIS A 15 -12.86 -4.34 15.70
C HIS A 15 -13.70 -4.39 14.43
N THR A 16 -13.34 -3.55 13.45
CA THR A 16 -14.18 -3.30 12.26
C THR A 16 -13.82 -4.22 11.11
N VAL A 17 -12.73 -4.99 11.26
CA VAL A 17 -12.20 -5.91 10.25
C VAL A 17 -12.60 -7.33 10.62
N ALA A 18 -13.34 -7.99 9.73
CA ALA A 18 -13.67 -9.40 9.84
C ALA A 18 -12.83 -10.20 8.85
N SER A 19 -12.54 -11.46 9.17
CA SER A 19 -11.97 -12.41 8.20
C SER A 19 -12.97 -12.65 7.07
N LYS A 20 -12.49 -12.65 5.83
CA LYS A 20 -13.29 -12.84 4.62
C LYS A 20 -12.56 -13.73 3.63
N VAL A 21 -13.33 -14.27 2.69
CA VAL A 21 -12.84 -15.02 1.53
C VAL A 21 -12.84 -14.11 0.31
N TYR A 22 -11.75 -14.09 -0.44
CA TYR A 22 -11.60 -13.32 -1.68
C TYR A 22 -11.11 -14.22 -2.81
N ASN A 23 -11.74 -14.13 -3.98
CA ASN A 23 -11.17 -14.72 -5.19
C ASN A 23 -10.13 -13.75 -5.76
N ILE A 24 -8.97 -14.26 -6.15
CA ILE A 24 -7.90 -13.50 -6.78
C ILE A 24 -7.45 -14.19 -8.07
N PRO A 25 -6.92 -13.45 -9.05
CA PRO A 25 -6.33 -14.07 -10.23
C PRO A 25 -5.20 -15.01 -9.86
N THR A 26 -4.94 -16.00 -10.72
CA THR A 26 -3.77 -16.88 -10.58
C THR A 26 -2.49 -16.06 -10.58
N ILE A 27 -1.59 -16.37 -9.64
CA ILE A 27 -0.32 -15.68 -9.52
C ILE A 27 0.75 -16.46 -10.29
N PRO A 28 1.51 -15.82 -11.19
CA PRO A 28 2.71 -16.41 -11.79
C PRO A 28 3.74 -16.75 -10.71
N ARG A 29 4.12 -18.02 -10.61
CA ARG A 29 5.05 -18.53 -9.60
C ARG A 29 6.20 -19.30 -10.26
N ASP A 30 7.35 -19.27 -9.61
CA ASP A 30 8.53 -20.05 -10.01
C ASP A 30 8.38 -21.53 -9.65
N LYS A 31 9.39 -22.34 -9.99
CA LYS A 31 9.41 -23.78 -9.66
C LYS A 31 9.39 -24.07 -8.15
N LYS A 32 9.68 -23.09 -7.31
CA LYS A 32 9.66 -23.18 -5.84
C LYS A 32 8.36 -22.66 -5.24
N GLY A 33 7.37 -22.28 -6.08
CA GLY A 33 6.09 -21.75 -5.65
C GLY A 33 6.14 -20.28 -5.20
N LYS A 34 7.27 -19.59 -5.37
CA LYS A 34 7.38 -18.17 -5.03
C LYS A 34 6.85 -17.30 -6.17
N PRO A 35 6.21 -16.14 -5.89
CA PRO A 35 5.78 -15.22 -6.94
C PRO A 35 6.99 -14.76 -7.78
N ILE A 36 6.81 -14.70 -9.09
CA ILE A 36 7.83 -14.14 -10.00
C ILE A 36 7.72 -12.62 -9.94
N LEU A 37 8.77 -11.97 -9.44
CA LEU A 37 8.88 -10.51 -9.41
C LEU A 37 9.87 -10.03 -10.49
N PRO A 38 9.68 -8.82 -11.07
CA PRO A 38 8.58 -7.88 -10.79
C PRO A 38 7.22 -8.37 -11.31
N LEU A 39 6.16 -8.12 -10.51
CA LEU A 39 4.80 -8.57 -10.80
C LEU A 39 3.85 -7.38 -10.96
N ASN A 40 3.17 -7.29 -12.10
CA ASN A 40 2.12 -6.30 -12.29
C ASN A 40 0.83 -6.76 -11.62
N VAL A 41 0.30 -5.93 -10.73
CA VAL A 41 -1.00 -6.08 -10.07
C VAL A 41 -1.83 -4.83 -10.35
N GLY A 42 -2.61 -4.87 -11.42
CA GLY A 42 -3.46 -3.76 -11.88
C GLY A 42 -2.62 -2.57 -12.34
N ILE A 43 -2.62 -1.49 -11.55
CA ILE A 43 -1.89 -0.24 -11.86
C ILE A 43 -0.55 -0.14 -11.12
N MET A 44 -0.11 -1.23 -10.50
CA MET A 44 1.10 -1.26 -9.69
C MET A 44 2.01 -2.38 -10.16
N THR A 45 3.30 -2.14 -10.08
CA THR A 45 4.34 -3.15 -10.26
C THR A 45 4.99 -3.41 -8.91
N VAL A 46 4.92 -4.65 -8.43
CA VAL A 46 5.57 -5.10 -7.21
C VAL A 46 6.99 -5.52 -7.56
N TYR A 47 7.98 -4.87 -6.95
CA TYR A 47 9.40 -5.21 -7.14
C TYR A 47 9.94 -6.03 -5.97
N ASN A 48 9.48 -5.75 -4.75
CA ASN A 48 9.88 -6.48 -3.57
C ASN A 48 8.71 -6.57 -2.58
N LEU A 49 8.49 -7.74 -2.01
CA LEU A 49 7.47 -7.94 -0.96
C LEU A 49 7.98 -7.57 0.44
N GLY A 50 9.30 -7.47 0.61
CA GLY A 50 9.94 -7.17 1.88
C GLY A 50 9.91 -8.35 2.87
N GLU A 51 10.18 -8.03 4.13
CA GLU A 51 10.23 -8.98 5.24
C GLU A 51 9.30 -8.56 6.38
N VAL A 52 8.61 -9.53 6.98
CA VAL A 52 7.72 -9.29 8.11
C VAL A 52 8.54 -8.89 9.34
N CYS A 53 8.17 -7.78 9.96
CA CYS A 53 8.78 -7.32 11.21
C CYS A 53 7.85 -7.59 12.41
N MET A 54 8.38 -8.27 13.43
CA MET A 54 7.63 -8.63 14.64
C MET A 54 7.51 -7.51 15.67
N ARG A 55 8.18 -6.38 15.45
CA ARG A 55 8.11 -5.21 16.34
C ARG A 55 6.72 -4.57 16.28
N GLU A 56 6.39 -3.82 17.33
CA GLU A 56 5.16 -3.03 17.37
C GLU A 56 5.05 -2.07 16.17
N HIS A 57 3.82 -1.73 15.79
CA HIS A 57 3.49 -0.77 14.74
C HIS A 57 3.78 -1.20 13.28
N PHE A 58 4.43 -2.35 13.04
CA PHE A 58 4.64 -2.89 11.68
C PHE A 58 3.43 -3.65 11.11
N HIS A 59 2.30 -3.66 11.82
CA HIS A 59 1.03 -4.14 11.31
C HIS A 59 -0.15 -3.47 12.03
N THR A 60 -1.33 -3.67 11.46
CA THR A 60 -2.64 -3.31 12.00
C THR A 60 -3.58 -4.48 11.76
N GLU A 61 -4.82 -4.40 12.26
CA GLU A 61 -5.89 -5.36 11.91
C GLU A 61 -6.08 -5.57 10.40
N ARG A 62 -5.76 -4.57 9.57
CA ARG A 62 -6.05 -4.57 8.13
C ARG A 62 -4.83 -4.79 7.24
N TYR A 63 -3.66 -4.36 7.68
CA TYR A 63 -2.46 -4.27 6.85
C TYR A 63 -1.23 -4.73 7.61
N ILE A 64 -0.35 -5.44 6.93
CA ILE A 64 1.02 -5.73 7.35
C ILE A 64 1.94 -4.76 6.58
N PHE A 65 2.99 -4.26 7.21
CA PHE A 65 3.96 -3.32 6.62
C PHE A 65 5.36 -3.96 6.58
N PRO A 66 5.65 -4.81 5.58
CA PRO A 66 6.95 -5.46 5.49
C PRO A 66 8.07 -4.46 5.25
N VAL A 67 9.20 -4.65 5.92
CA VAL A 67 10.41 -3.85 5.71
C VAL A 67 11.03 -4.22 4.36
N GLY A 68 11.37 -3.21 3.55
CA GLY A 68 11.90 -3.40 2.20
C GLY A 68 10.83 -3.66 1.14
N TYR A 69 9.55 -3.64 1.49
CA TYR A 69 8.46 -3.67 0.51
C TYR A 69 8.61 -2.53 -0.49
N GLU A 70 8.55 -2.84 -1.78
CA GLU A 70 8.76 -1.91 -2.88
C GLU A 70 7.73 -2.13 -3.99
N VAL A 71 7.00 -1.07 -4.31
CA VAL A 71 6.10 -0.99 -5.46
C VAL A 71 6.33 0.27 -6.26
N GLN A 72 5.98 0.22 -7.53
CA GLN A 72 5.89 1.41 -8.38
C GLN A 72 4.47 1.54 -8.91
N SER A 73 3.91 2.74 -8.82
CA SER A 73 2.69 3.05 -9.55
C SER A 73 2.97 3.17 -11.05
N MET A 74 2.16 2.54 -11.89
CA MET A 74 2.22 2.72 -13.34
C MET A 74 1.45 3.97 -13.77
N LEU A 75 1.86 4.56 -14.90
CA LEU A 75 1.09 5.62 -15.54
C LEU A 75 -0.25 5.04 -16.03
N THR A 76 -1.35 5.68 -15.66
CA THR A 76 -2.68 5.28 -16.14
C THR A 76 -3.34 6.42 -16.89
N ALA A 77 -3.77 6.18 -18.12
CA ALA A 77 -4.67 7.07 -18.82
C ALA A 77 -6.04 7.11 -18.12
N GLY A 78 -6.56 8.31 -17.80
CA GLY A 78 -7.91 8.50 -17.22
C GLY A 78 -7.93 9.35 -15.95
N ASP A 79 -8.90 9.17 -15.05
CA ASP A 79 -9.06 10.00 -13.84
C ASP A 79 -8.19 9.59 -12.64
N ARG A 80 -7.34 8.55 -12.79
CA ARG A 80 -6.48 8.01 -11.72
C ARG A 80 -4.99 8.32 -11.93
N ARG A 81 -4.71 9.48 -12.52
CA ARG A 81 -3.35 9.92 -12.85
C ARG A 81 -2.56 10.27 -11.59
N TYR A 82 -1.33 9.78 -11.54
CA TYR A 82 -0.35 10.21 -10.56
C TYR A 82 0.34 11.48 -11.08
N LEU A 83 -0.02 12.62 -10.49
CA LEU A 83 0.44 13.94 -10.94
C LEU A 83 1.85 14.22 -10.42
N SER A 84 2.70 14.84 -11.26
CA SER A 84 4.02 15.33 -10.83
C SER A 84 3.89 16.44 -9.78
N MET A 85 4.81 16.43 -8.81
CA MET A 85 4.99 17.51 -7.81
C MET A 85 5.78 18.70 -8.33
N LYS A 86 6.38 18.59 -9.53
CA LYS A 86 7.27 19.61 -10.12
C LYS A 86 6.72 20.23 -11.40
N LYS A 87 6.06 19.41 -12.23
CA LYS A 87 5.55 19.83 -13.55
C LYS A 87 4.01 19.81 -13.53
N PRO A 88 3.33 20.95 -13.78
CA PRO A 88 1.86 21.04 -13.67
C PRO A 88 1.13 20.19 -14.71
N ASP A 89 1.74 19.96 -15.87
CA ASP A 89 1.11 19.23 -16.99
C ASP A 89 1.65 17.80 -17.14
N ALA A 90 2.46 17.33 -16.19
CA ALA A 90 3.05 16.00 -16.25
C ALA A 90 2.43 15.02 -15.25
N GLU A 91 2.37 13.78 -15.70
CA GLU A 91 2.14 12.60 -14.88
C GLU A 91 3.48 11.92 -14.62
N VAL A 92 3.57 11.22 -13.49
CA VAL A 92 4.81 10.56 -13.09
C VAL A 92 4.52 9.26 -12.35
N CYS A 93 5.39 8.27 -12.52
CA CYS A 93 5.43 7.10 -11.66
C CYS A 93 6.00 7.46 -10.28
N TYR A 94 5.43 6.90 -9.23
CA TYR A 94 5.99 6.99 -7.88
C TYR A 94 6.46 5.61 -7.44
N LYS A 95 7.73 5.54 -7.04
CA LYS A 95 8.25 4.40 -6.30
C LYS A 95 7.92 4.57 -4.82
N CYS A 96 7.28 3.57 -4.23
CA CYS A 96 6.89 3.54 -2.83
C CYS A 96 7.67 2.44 -2.12
N VAL A 97 8.33 2.78 -1.02
CA VAL A 97 9.15 1.86 -0.22
C VAL A 97 8.74 1.93 1.25
N ILE A 98 8.63 0.78 1.91
CA ILE A 98 8.49 0.71 3.37
C ILE A 98 9.88 0.46 3.96
N LEU A 99 10.39 1.43 4.70
CA LEU A 99 11.70 1.40 5.36
C LEU A 99 11.56 1.02 6.82
N ASP A 100 12.63 0.46 7.39
CA ASP A 100 12.77 0.30 8.83
C ASP A 100 13.09 1.65 9.48
N GLY A 101 12.15 2.18 10.27
CA GLY A 101 12.34 3.42 11.02
C GLY A 101 12.93 3.24 12.42
N GLY A 102 13.20 2.01 12.85
CA GLY A 102 13.55 1.69 14.23
C GLY A 102 12.32 1.62 15.14
N ASP A 103 11.58 2.72 15.24
CA ASP A 103 10.37 2.92 16.06
C ASP A 103 9.06 2.44 15.40
N GLY A 104 9.11 2.19 14.10
CA GLY A 104 7.98 1.78 13.27
C GLY A 104 8.32 1.89 11.78
N PRO A 105 7.39 1.54 10.88
CA PRO A 105 7.63 1.67 9.45
C PRO A 105 7.73 3.14 9.03
N LYS A 106 8.67 3.47 8.15
CA LYS A 106 8.67 4.75 7.42
C LYS A 106 8.26 4.51 5.98
N PHE A 107 7.33 5.32 5.50
CA PHE A 107 6.77 5.22 4.16
C PHE A 107 7.46 6.27 3.30
N GLN A 108 8.32 5.80 2.40
CA GLN A 108 9.05 6.63 1.44
C GLN A 108 8.34 6.61 0.09
N ILE A 109 8.21 7.77 -0.54
CA ILE A 109 7.70 7.93 -1.90
C ILE A 109 8.73 8.74 -2.70
N VAL A 110 9.19 8.18 -3.82
CA VAL A 110 10.17 8.79 -4.72
C VAL A 110 9.52 9.02 -6.08
N PRO A 111 9.36 10.28 -6.55
CA PRO A 111 8.88 10.55 -7.89
C PRO A 111 9.95 10.20 -8.93
N ALA A 112 9.55 9.56 -10.03
CA ALA A 112 10.50 9.21 -11.10
C ALA A 112 11.09 10.42 -11.83
N ASP A 113 10.40 11.57 -11.83
CA ASP A 113 10.86 12.80 -12.48
C ASP A 113 11.69 13.72 -11.58
N ASP A 114 11.79 13.41 -10.28
CA ASP A 114 12.59 14.16 -9.31
C ASP A 114 13.13 13.26 -8.16
N PRO A 115 14.01 12.28 -8.44
CA PRO A 115 14.40 11.27 -7.45
C PRO A 115 15.06 11.81 -6.17
N GLN A 116 15.56 13.05 -6.19
CA GLN A 116 16.18 13.71 -5.03
C GLN A 116 15.13 14.25 -4.03
N ASN A 117 13.89 14.45 -4.46
CA ASN A 117 12.81 14.99 -3.65
C ASN A 117 11.91 13.88 -3.10
N ALA A 118 12.53 12.92 -2.41
CA ALA A 118 11.81 11.83 -1.76
C ALA A 118 11.02 12.34 -0.54
N ILE A 119 9.78 11.88 -0.41
CA ILE A 119 8.92 12.18 0.74
C ILE A 119 8.93 10.98 1.68
N ILE A 120 9.19 11.23 2.97
CA ILE A 120 9.19 10.19 4.01
C ILE A 120 8.24 10.60 5.13
N ALA A 121 7.36 9.69 5.56
CA ALA A 121 6.49 9.92 6.71
C ALA A 121 6.30 8.63 7.54
N GLY A 122 5.86 8.77 8.79
CA GLY A 122 5.55 7.62 9.67
C GLY A 122 4.27 6.86 9.31
N THR A 123 3.48 7.35 8.34
CA THR A 123 2.28 6.65 7.84
C THR A 123 2.17 6.78 6.33
N ALA A 124 1.62 5.75 5.66
CA ALA A 124 1.38 5.76 4.22
C ALA A 124 0.50 6.95 3.78
N THR A 125 -0.55 7.25 4.56
CA THR A 125 -1.44 8.39 4.30
C THR A 125 -0.71 9.71 4.46
N GLY A 126 0.17 9.85 5.46
CA GLY A 126 0.97 11.06 5.63
C GLY A 126 1.89 11.32 4.44
N ALA A 127 2.56 10.30 3.92
CA ALA A 127 3.44 10.41 2.77
C ALA A 127 2.66 10.84 1.51
N TRP A 128 1.57 10.15 1.18
CA TRP A 128 0.76 10.50 0.00
C TRP A 128 0.00 11.81 0.12
N ALA A 129 -0.43 12.19 1.33
CA ALA A 129 -1.04 13.50 1.56
C ALA A 129 -0.04 14.63 1.25
N ALA A 130 1.25 14.45 1.57
CA ALA A 130 2.29 15.42 1.22
C ALA A 130 2.52 15.48 -0.30
N VAL A 131 2.51 14.34 -1.01
CA VAL A 131 2.57 14.29 -2.48
C VAL A 131 1.41 15.07 -3.11
N VAL A 132 0.18 14.74 -2.70
CA VAL A 132 -1.05 15.36 -3.24
C VAL A 132 -1.08 16.85 -2.93
N LYS A 133 -0.65 17.26 -1.74
CA LYS A 133 -0.54 18.68 -1.37
C LYS A 133 0.40 19.43 -2.32
N GLN A 134 1.61 18.91 -2.56
CA GLN A 134 2.57 19.55 -3.47
C GLN A 134 2.06 19.59 -4.92
N ALA A 135 1.50 18.47 -5.40
CA ALA A 135 0.93 18.39 -6.75
C ALA A 135 -0.27 19.35 -6.95
N ASN A 136 -1.08 19.58 -5.91
CA ASN A 136 -2.18 20.54 -5.95
C ASN A 136 -1.72 21.99 -5.87
N GLN A 137 -0.66 22.28 -5.09
CA GLN A 137 -0.08 23.61 -4.96
C GLN A 137 0.40 24.15 -6.31
N ILE A 138 1.14 23.34 -7.08
CA ILE A 138 1.62 23.77 -8.41
C ILE A 138 0.50 23.95 -9.45
N ARG A 139 -0.71 23.46 -9.15
CA ARG A 139 -1.92 23.57 -10.00
C ARG A 139 -2.95 24.56 -9.44
N ASN A 140 -2.60 25.32 -8.41
CA ASN A 140 -3.49 26.27 -7.73
C ASN A 140 -4.84 25.66 -7.30
N ARG A 141 -4.85 24.37 -6.92
CA ARG A 141 -6.05 23.67 -6.44
C ARG A 141 -6.13 23.76 -4.92
N GLN A 142 -7.21 24.35 -4.40
CA GLN A 142 -7.38 24.56 -2.95
C GLN A 142 -7.91 23.34 -2.19
N HIS A 143 -8.51 22.36 -2.86
CA HIS A 143 -9.10 21.19 -2.20
C HIS A 143 -8.11 20.04 -2.06
N SER A 144 -7.91 19.59 -0.81
CA SER A 144 -7.28 18.30 -0.54
C SER A 144 -8.29 17.20 -0.79
N ASN A 145 -7.99 16.32 -1.75
CA ASN A 145 -8.75 15.08 -1.89
C ASN A 145 -8.46 14.17 -0.69
N SER A 146 -9.44 13.36 -0.27
CA SER A 146 -9.18 12.27 0.66
C SER A 146 -8.26 11.25 0.00
N VAL A 147 -7.19 10.86 0.69
CA VAL A 147 -6.16 9.94 0.20
C VAL A 147 -6.21 8.66 1.04
N SER A 148 -6.40 7.51 0.40
CA SER A 148 -6.20 6.21 1.05
C SER A 148 -4.74 5.79 0.86
N GLY A 149 -3.85 6.27 1.73
CA GLY A 149 -2.40 6.04 1.62
C GLY A 149 -2.01 4.56 1.46
N PRO A 150 -2.51 3.63 2.29
CA PRO A 150 -2.21 2.21 2.13
C PRO A 150 -2.62 1.64 0.76
N ASP A 151 -3.73 2.10 0.18
CA ASP A 151 -4.17 1.64 -1.12
C ASP A 151 -3.26 2.16 -2.24
N PHE A 152 -2.71 3.37 -2.10
CA PHE A 152 -1.70 3.90 -3.02
C PHE A 152 -0.32 3.22 -2.87
N PHE A 153 -0.06 2.57 -1.75
CA PHE A 153 1.06 1.62 -1.58
C PHE A 153 0.70 0.20 -2.08
N GLY A 154 -0.52 -0.03 -2.58
CA GLY A 154 -0.97 -1.34 -3.06
C GLY A 154 -1.41 -2.30 -1.96
N LEU A 155 -1.25 -1.93 -0.69
CA LEU A 155 -1.60 -2.77 0.46
C LEU A 155 -3.11 -3.05 0.54
N GLY A 156 -3.93 -2.29 -0.18
CA GLY A 156 -5.36 -2.54 -0.38
C GLY A 156 -5.69 -3.70 -1.31
N GLN A 157 -4.80 -4.01 -2.27
CA GLN A 157 -5.04 -5.01 -3.31
C GLN A 157 -5.01 -6.42 -2.72
N ASN A 158 -6.06 -7.20 -2.97
CA ASN A 158 -6.18 -8.55 -2.41
C ASN A 158 -5.04 -9.47 -2.85
N THR A 159 -4.58 -9.38 -4.11
CA THR A 159 -3.40 -10.13 -4.56
C THR A 159 -2.14 -9.76 -3.78
N ILE A 160 -1.90 -8.47 -3.52
CA ILE A 160 -0.73 -8.03 -2.73
C ILE A 160 -0.85 -8.47 -1.28
N LYS A 161 -2.05 -8.38 -0.67
CA LYS A 161 -2.31 -8.89 0.68
C LYS A 161 -2.03 -10.39 0.78
N HIS A 162 -2.47 -11.17 -0.20
CA HIS A 162 -2.19 -12.60 -0.28
C HIS A 162 -0.69 -12.87 -0.30
N LEU A 163 0.04 -12.19 -1.18
CA LEU A 163 1.50 -12.31 -1.27
C LEU A 163 2.22 -11.92 0.03
N ILE A 164 1.75 -10.89 0.72
CA ILE A 164 2.31 -10.47 2.02
C ILE A 164 1.96 -11.49 3.12
N GLN A 165 0.76 -12.08 3.11
CA GLN A 165 0.37 -13.14 4.04
C GLN A 165 1.21 -14.43 3.85
N GLU A 166 1.74 -14.68 2.65
CA GLU A 166 2.64 -15.80 2.38
C GLU A 166 4.07 -15.58 2.89
N LEU A 167 4.41 -14.37 3.34
CA LEU A 167 5.73 -14.09 3.87
C LEU A 167 5.96 -14.83 5.21
N PRO A 168 7.18 -15.35 5.44
CA PRO A 168 7.52 -16.00 6.71
C PRO A 168 7.20 -15.10 7.91
N GLY A 169 6.43 -15.64 8.86
CA GLY A 169 6.05 -14.98 10.10
C GLY A 169 4.81 -14.09 10.03
N ALA A 170 4.19 -13.91 8.87
CA ALA A 170 2.92 -13.18 8.77
C ALA A 170 1.81 -13.80 9.63
N ASP A 171 1.83 -15.13 9.78
CA ASP A 171 0.91 -15.93 10.61
C ASP A 171 1.10 -15.72 12.12
N MET A 172 2.22 -15.14 12.55
CA MET A 172 2.52 -14.85 13.96
C MET A 172 2.04 -13.46 14.42
N LEU A 173 1.51 -12.64 13.51
CA LEU A 173 1.05 -11.27 13.79
C LEU A 173 -0.32 -11.28 14.46
N ARG A 174 -0.33 -11.12 15.79
CA ARG A 174 -1.53 -11.31 16.64
C ARG A 174 -2.69 -10.37 16.34
N ASP A 175 -2.39 -9.11 16.00
CA ASP A 175 -3.44 -8.11 15.78
C ASP A 175 -3.95 -8.14 14.33
N TYR A 176 -3.25 -8.81 13.41
CA TYR A 176 -3.63 -8.88 12.01
C TYR A 176 -4.81 -9.85 11.80
N VAL A 177 -5.88 -9.37 11.16
CA VAL A 177 -7.04 -10.22 10.85
C VAL A 177 -6.77 -10.96 9.56
N TRP A 178 -6.41 -12.25 9.68
CA TRP A 178 -6.12 -13.13 8.56
C TRP A 178 -7.27 -13.19 7.56
N GLN A 179 -6.95 -13.05 6.27
CA GLN A 179 -7.89 -13.17 5.16
C GLN A 179 -7.65 -14.47 4.39
N HIS A 180 -8.68 -15.01 3.76
CA HIS A 180 -8.59 -16.21 2.94
C HIS A 180 -8.66 -15.82 1.46
N PHE A 181 -7.72 -16.32 0.67
CA PHE A 181 -7.65 -16.05 -0.76
C PHE A 181 -7.73 -17.33 -1.57
N VAL A 182 -8.49 -17.30 -2.66
CA VAL A 182 -8.64 -18.41 -3.60
C VAL A 182 -8.13 -17.96 -4.96
N GLU A 183 -6.96 -18.47 -5.36
CA GLU A 183 -6.38 -18.24 -6.68
C GLU A 183 -7.18 -18.96 -7.77
N GLY A 184 -7.45 -18.28 -8.89
CA GLY A 184 -8.17 -18.87 -10.03
C GLY A 184 -9.66 -19.13 -9.79
N GLY A 185 -10.20 -18.70 -8.64
CA GLY A 185 -11.64 -18.76 -8.36
C GLY A 185 -12.47 -17.86 -9.29
N PRO A 186 -13.81 -17.98 -9.29
CA PRO A 186 -14.68 -17.16 -10.13
C PRO A 186 -14.50 -15.69 -9.78
N LEU A 187 -13.81 -14.97 -10.67
CA LEU A 187 -13.60 -13.54 -10.54
C LEU A 187 -14.92 -12.85 -10.87
N GLY A 188 -15.54 -12.23 -9.87
CA GLY A 188 -16.60 -11.23 -10.10
C GLY A 188 -16.07 -10.01 -10.86
N GLY A 189 -16.83 -8.92 -10.93
CA GLY A 189 -16.39 -7.69 -11.58
C GLY A 189 -15.03 -7.12 -11.07
N ARG A 190 -14.46 -6.16 -11.81
CA ARG A 190 -13.22 -5.39 -11.55
C ARG A 190 -12.18 -6.04 -10.62
N HIS A 191 -11.56 -7.14 -11.06
CA HIS A 191 -10.28 -7.61 -10.50
C HIS A 191 -9.11 -6.97 -11.26
N ALA A 192 -8.03 -6.65 -10.54
CA ALA A 192 -6.80 -6.19 -11.15
C ALA A 192 -6.15 -7.35 -11.94
N ALA A 193 -5.69 -7.10 -13.16
CA ALA A 193 -4.88 -8.09 -13.88
C ALA A 193 -3.60 -8.39 -13.10
N VAL A 194 -3.19 -9.66 -13.08
CA VAL A 194 -1.96 -10.14 -12.43
C VAL A 194 -1.12 -10.81 -13.49
N ILE A 195 -0.01 -10.18 -13.89
CA ILE A 195 0.87 -10.67 -14.95
C ILE A 195 2.33 -10.37 -14.60
N PRO A 196 3.31 -11.19 -15.05
CA PRO A 196 4.72 -10.83 -14.93
C PRO A 196 4.99 -9.48 -15.61
N ALA A 197 5.86 -8.66 -15.02
CA ALA A 197 6.19 -7.35 -15.59
C ALA A 197 7.26 -7.41 -16.69
N LEU A 198 7.99 -8.52 -16.78
CA LEU A 198 8.89 -8.83 -17.89
C LEU A 198 8.25 -9.93 -18.75
N PRO A 199 8.30 -9.85 -20.09
CA PRO A 199 7.84 -10.94 -20.94
C PRO A 199 8.68 -12.19 -20.71
N ASP A 200 8.09 -13.37 -20.93
CA ASP A 200 8.83 -14.62 -20.99
C ASP A 200 9.84 -14.53 -22.15
N ASP A 201 11.13 -14.74 -21.86
CA ASP A 201 12.19 -14.88 -22.88
C ASP A 201 11.92 -16.08 -23.81
#